data_AF-A0A3D5UZ92-F1
#
_entry.id   AF-A0A3D5UZ92-F1
#
_cell.length_a   1.000
_cell.length_b   1.000
_cell.length_c   1.000
_cell.angle_alpha   90.00
_cell.angle_beta   90.00
_cell.angle_gamma   90.00
#
_symmetry.space_group_name_H-M   'P 1'
#
loop_
_entity.id
_entity.type
_entity.pdbx_description
1 polymer ?
#
loop_
_entity_poly.entity_id
_entity_poly.type
_entity_poly.pdbx_seq_one_letter_code
_entity_poly.pdbx_strand_id
1 'polypeptide(L)'
;AAVCAAGPVEGKGNAAYISMTNSRWNVTAEALARVAGVERPRLMNDFAALALSIPGLEASDLSPVGPAREALAGEPVGILGAGTGLGVASLVFGAG
;
A
#
# COMPACT_ATOMS: atom_id res chain seq x y z
N ALA A 1 -12.64 -5.73 -4.76
CA ALA A 1 -11.81 -6.05 -3.57
C ALA A 1 -10.35 -5.69 -3.85
N ALA A 2 -9.61 -5.30 -2.81
CA ALA A 2 -8.18 -5.01 -2.88
C ALA A 2 -7.46 -5.76 -1.75
N VAL A 3 -6.25 -6.25 -2.03
CA VAL A 3 -5.40 -6.96 -1.08
C VAL A 3 -3.97 -6.46 -1.26
N CYS A 4 -3.25 -6.35 -0.15
CA CYS A 4 -1.82 -6.05 -0.16
C CYS A 4 -1.01 -7.20 0.44
N ALA A 5 0.24 -7.33 0.02
CA ALA A 5 1.22 -8.22 0.64
C ALA A 5 2.61 -7.59 0.61
N ALA A 6 3.48 -8.07 1.51
CA ALA A 6 4.86 -7.63 1.59
C ALA A 6 5.68 -8.22 0.43
N GLY A 7 6.14 -7.34 -0.46
CA GLY A 7 6.93 -7.70 -1.63
C GLY A 7 6.56 -6.87 -2.87
N PRO A 8 7.39 -6.94 -3.92
CA PRO A 8 7.10 -6.28 -5.19
C PRO A 8 5.95 -6.98 -5.90
N VAL A 9 5.09 -6.20 -6.55
CA VAL A 9 4.10 -6.74 -7.49
C VAL A 9 4.83 -7.03 -8.80
N GLU A 10 4.82 -8.29 -9.21
CA GLU A 10 5.33 -8.74 -10.50
C GLU A 10 4.16 -9.09 -11.43
N GLY A 11 4.38 -9.05 -12.75
CA GLY A 11 3.33 -9.28 -13.74
C GLY A 11 2.30 -8.14 -13.85
N LYS A 12 1.22 -8.37 -14.60
CA LYS A 12 0.13 -7.40 -14.84
C LYS A 12 -1.22 -8.12 -14.93
N GLY A 13 -2.29 -7.40 -14.61
CA GLY A 13 -3.66 -7.92 -14.70
C GLY A 13 -3.85 -9.18 -13.84
N ASN A 14 -4.52 -10.20 -14.39
CA ASN A 14 -4.76 -11.45 -13.67
C ASN A 14 -3.51 -12.31 -13.45
N ALA A 15 -2.42 -12.04 -14.20
CA ALA A 15 -1.13 -12.68 -14.00
C ALA A 15 -0.27 -11.98 -12.94
N ALA A 16 -0.76 -10.92 -12.30
CA ALA A 16 -0.01 -10.23 -11.26
C ALA A 16 0.13 -11.11 -10.01
N TYR A 17 1.31 -11.09 -9.39
CA TYR A 17 1.59 -11.84 -8.17
C TYR A 17 2.61 -11.13 -7.26
N ILE A 18 2.68 -11.58 -6.00
CA ILE A 18 3.71 -11.22 -5.04
C ILE A 18 4.27 -12.52 -4.44
N SER A 19 5.55 -12.78 -4.68
CA SER A 19 6.30 -13.85 -4.02
C SER A 19 6.90 -13.32 -2.72
N MET A 20 6.40 -13.81 -1.58
CA MET A 20 6.84 -13.31 -0.27
C MET A 20 8.24 -13.84 0.07
N THR A 21 9.16 -12.95 0.46
CA THR A 21 10.55 -13.34 0.78
C THR A 21 10.71 -13.95 2.17
N ASN A 22 9.74 -13.71 3.06
CA ASN A 22 9.74 -14.19 4.44
C ASN A 22 8.91 -15.47 4.67
N SER A 23 8.30 -16.02 3.62
CA SER A 23 7.48 -17.23 3.71
C SER A 23 7.46 -17.96 2.36
N ARG A 24 6.71 -19.08 2.27
CA ARG A 24 6.52 -19.82 1.00
C ARG A 24 5.31 -19.36 0.20
N TRP A 25 4.63 -18.31 0.65
CA TRP A 25 3.39 -17.87 0.03
C TRP A 25 3.66 -17.09 -1.26
N ASN A 26 2.84 -17.40 -2.27
CA ASN A 26 2.76 -16.62 -3.50
C ASN A 26 1.32 -16.14 -3.66
N VAL A 27 1.10 -14.84 -3.52
CA VAL A 27 -0.23 -14.23 -3.59
C VAL A 27 -0.48 -13.82 -5.03
N THR A 28 -1.48 -14.41 -5.69
CA THR A 28 -1.78 -14.13 -7.11
C THR A 28 -3.13 -13.44 -7.28
N ALA A 29 -3.21 -12.53 -8.25
CA ALA A 29 -4.47 -11.87 -8.59
C ALA A 29 -5.56 -12.87 -9.03
N GLU A 30 -5.18 -13.93 -9.75
CA GLU A 30 -6.11 -15.01 -10.12
C GLU A 30 -6.71 -15.73 -8.89
N ALA A 31 -5.87 -16.12 -7.92
CA ALA A 31 -6.35 -16.78 -6.70
C ALA A 31 -7.28 -15.85 -5.91
N LEU A 32 -6.91 -14.57 -5.80
CA LEU A 32 -7.75 -13.56 -5.15
C LEU A 32 -9.09 -13.38 -5.87
N ALA A 33 -9.12 -13.36 -7.19
CA ALA A 33 -10.35 -13.23 -7.98
C ALA A 33 -11.31 -14.37 -7.67
N ARG A 34 -10.78 -15.60 -7.63
CA ARG A 34 -11.51 -16.82 -7.35
C ARG A 34 -12.05 -16.87 -5.92
N VAL A 35 -11.22 -16.57 -4.93
CA VAL A 35 -11.60 -16.65 -3.51
C VAL A 35 -12.55 -15.53 -3.11
N ALA A 36 -12.35 -14.32 -3.63
CA ALA A 36 -13.19 -13.16 -3.30
C ALA A 36 -14.41 -13.01 -4.23
N GLY A 37 -14.55 -13.83 -5.27
CA GLY A 37 -15.68 -13.76 -6.21
C GLY A 37 -15.72 -12.46 -7.04
N VAL A 38 -14.57 -11.85 -7.32
CA VAL A 38 -14.46 -10.58 -8.07
C VAL A 38 -13.59 -10.77 -9.31
N GLU A 39 -14.05 -10.27 -10.45
CA GLU A 39 -13.38 -10.45 -11.75
C GLU A 39 -11.98 -9.79 -11.79
N ARG A 40 -11.82 -8.64 -11.12
CA ARG A 40 -10.62 -7.79 -11.21
C ARG A 40 -10.17 -7.32 -9.82
N PRO A 41 -9.59 -8.19 -8.99
CA PRO A 41 -9.03 -7.78 -7.71
C PRO A 41 -7.81 -6.88 -7.93
N ARG A 42 -7.57 -5.98 -6.98
CA ARG A 42 -6.35 -5.16 -6.95
C ARG A 42 -5.36 -5.79 -5.99
N LEU A 43 -4.24 -6.28 -6.53
CA LEU A 43 -3.07 -6.68 -5.75
C LEU A 43 -2.08 -5.52 -5.71
N MET A 44 -1.57 -5.19 -4.53
CA MET A 44 -0.59 -4.12 -4.35
C MET A 44 0.45 -4.47 -3.28
N ASN A 45 1.56 -3.73 -3.30
CA ASN A 45 2.52 -3.75 -2.21
C ASN A 45 1.90 -3.15 -0.92
N ASP A 46 2.38 -3.60 0.24
CA ASP A 46 1.97 -3.12 1.57
C ASP A 46 2.21 -1.61 1.80
N PHE A 47 3.37 -1.07 1.40
CA PHE A 47 3.63 0.38 1.50
C PHE A 47 2.78 1.20 0.53
N ALA A 48 2.42 0.65 -0.63
CA ALA A 48 1.43 1.28 -1.50
C ALA A 48 0.04 1.34 -0.83
N ALA A 49 -0.34 0.31 -0.08
CA ALA A 49 -1.58 0.31 0.70
C ALA A 49 -1.53 1.34 1.86
N LEU A 50 -0.40 1.44 2.56
CA LEU A 50 -0.18 2.48 3.58
C LEU A 50 -0.29 3.89 2.99
N ALA A 51 0.32 4.13 1.83
CA ALA A 51 0.20 5.42 1.15
C ALA A 51 -1.27 5.78 0.84
N LEU A 52 -2.06 4.80 0.39
CA LEU A 52 -3.48 4.99 0.10
C LEU A 52 -4.34 5.17 1.36
N SER A 53 -3.88 4.76 2.54
CA SER A 53 -4.61 4.94 3.79
C SER A 53 -4.42 6.33 4.41
N ILE A 54 -3.36 7.06 4.03
CA ILE A 54 -3.01 8.37 4.63
C ILE A 54 -4.20 9.36 4.66
N PRO A 55 -4.99 9.54 3.58
CA PRO A 55 -6.11 10.50 3.60
C PRO A 55 -7.23 10.13 4.59
N GLY A 56 -7.27 8.89 5.08
CA GLY A 56 -8.25 8.41 6.04
C GLY A 56 -7.80 8.48 7.50
N LEU A 57 -6.59 8.94 7.79
CA LEU A 57 -6.10 9.10 9.16
C LEU A 57 -6.63 10.38 9.79
N GLU A 58 -7.08 10.30 11.03
CA GLU A 58 -7.49 11.44 11.84
C GLU A 58 -6.33 11.94 12.71
N ALA A 59 -6.44 13.15 13.26
CA ALA A 59 -5.43 13.70 14.16
C ALA A 59 -5.19 12.82 15.40
N SER A 60 -6.19 12.06 15.82
CA SER A 60 -6.13 11.07 16.92
C SER A 60 -5.29 9.83 16.59
N ASP A 61 -5.10 9.51 15.31
CA ASP A 61 -4.25 8.41 14.84
C ASP A 61 -2.76 8.80 14.77
N LEU A 62 -2.46 10.09 14.94
CA LEU A 62 -1.16 10.68 14.65
C LEU A 62 -0.48 11.21 15.91
N SER A 63 0.83 10.95 16.02
CA SER A 63 1.69 11.61 16.98
C SER A 63 2.74 12.43 16.23
N PRO A 64 2.79 13.76 16.42
CA PRO A 64 3.80 14.59 15.76
C PRO A 64 5.20 14.26 16.29
N VAL A 65 6.18 14.27 15.39
CA VAL A 65 7.60 14.20 15.75
C VAL A 65 8.21 15.58 15.49
N GLY A 66 8.56 16.29 16.56
CA GLY A 66 8.96 17.69 16.50
C GLY A 66 7.79 18.67 16.52
N PRO A 67 7.99 19.95 16.18
CA PRO A 67 6.92 20.94 16.16
C PRO A 67 5.82 20.53 15.18
N ALA A 68 4.59 20.42 15.69
CA ALA A 68 3.44 20.12 14.86
C ALA A 68 3.26 21.22 13.80
N ARG A 69 3.09 20.81 12.55
CA ARG A 69 2.70 21.67 11.43
C ARG A 69 1.40 21.13 10.87
N GLU A 70 0.52 22.03 10.45
CA GLU A 70 -0.65 21.62 9.69
C GLU A 70 -0.20 20.98 8.38
N ALA A 71 -0.75 19.80 8.09
CA ALA A 71 -0.55 19.17 6.79
C ALA A 71 -1.23 20.01 5.72
N LEU A 72 -0.49 20.34 4.65
CA LEU A 72 -1.06 21.01 3.50
C LEU A 72 -1.92 20.01 2.72
N ALA A 73 -3.22 20.29 2.63
CA ALA A 73 -4.15 19.42 1.93
C ALA A 73 -3.78 19.31 0.44
N GLY A 74 -3.71 18.08 -0.07
CA GLY A 74 -3.41 17.81 -1.49
C GLY A 74 -1.94 17.87 -1.87
N GLU A 75 -1.03 18.15 -0.94
CA GLU A 75 0.41 18.10 -1.20
C GLU A 75 0.95 16.66 -1.14
N PRO A 76 2.05 16.34 -1.86
CA PRO A 76 2.66 15.02 -1.81
C PRO A 76 3.07 14.60 -0.39
N VAL A 77 2.81 13.34 -0.05
CA VAL A 77 3.19 12.75 1.24
C VAL A 77 4.23 11.66 1.02
N GLY A 78 5.34 11.73 1.77
CA GLY A 78 6.32 10.65 1.85
C GLY A 78 6.02 9.72 3.01
N ILE A 79 6.06 8.41 2.77
CA ILE A 79 5.84 7.37 3.76
C ILE A 79 7.14 6.57 3.92
N LEU A 80 7.64 6.51 5.15
CA LEU A 80 8.84 5.79 5.54
C LEU A 80 8.50 4.88 6.72
N GLY A 81 8.95 3.63 6.67
CA GLY A 81 8.78 2.70 7.79
C GLY A 81 10.02 1.85 7.94
N ALA A 82 10.72 2.03 9.05
CA ALA A 82 11.86 1.21 9.42
C ALA A 82 11.37 -0.04 10.19
N GLY A 83 11.80 -1.21 9.74
CA GLY A 83 11.54 -2.51 10.35
C GLY A 83 12.71 -3.46 10.11
N THR A 84 12.44 -4.69 9.66
CA THR A 84 13.50 -5.62 9.20
C THR A 84 14.27 -5.10 7.98
N GLY A 85 13.62 -4.23 7.20
CA GLY A 85 14.22 -3.38 6.16
C GLY A 85 13.65 -1.97 6.22
N LEU A 86 13.89 -1.17 5.19
CA LEU A 86 13.31 0.16 5.03
C LEU A 86 12.27 0.14 3.90
N GLY A 87 11.00 0.26 4.24
CA GLY A 87 9.95 0.45 3.25
C GLY A 87 9.72 1.93 2.96
N VAL A 88 9.39 2.22 1.70
CA VAL A 88 9.22 3.58 1.19
C VAL A 88 8.06 3.62 0.20
N ALA A 89 7.21 4.63 0.32
CA ALA A 89 6.21 4.98 -0.69
C ALA A 89 5.97 6.49 -0.71
N SER A 90 5.31 6.96 -1.76
CA SER A 90 4.83 8.33 -1.85
C SER A 90 3.37 8.32 -2.29
N LEU A 91 2.56 9.20 -1.70
CA LEU A 91 1.23 9.53 -2.18
C LEU A 91 1.33 10.86 -2.93
N VAL A 92 0.91 10.86 -4.19
CA VAL A 92 0.81 12.07 -5.01
C VAL A 92 -0.64 12.23 -5.43
N PHE A 93 -1.21 13.40 -5.17
CA PHE A 93 -2.56 13.73 -5.59
C PHE A 93 -2.53 14.21 -7.05
N GLY A 94 -3.45 13.70 -7.86
CA GLY A 94 -3.62 14.23 -9.22
C GLY A 94 -4.10 15.68 -9.15
N ALA A 95 -3.63 16.52 -10.07
CA ALA A 95 -4.29 17.79 -10.33
C ALA A 95 -5.75 17.48 -10.73
N GLY A 96 -6.70 18.09 -10.04
CA GLY A 96 -8.11 18.01 -10.40
C GLY A 96 -8.38 18.57 -11.80
#